data_AF-A0A2Z6PI62-F1
#
_entry.id   AF-A0A2Z6PI62-F1
#
_cell.length_a   1.000
_cell.length_b   1.000
_cell.length_c   1.000
_cell.angle_alpha   90.00
_cell.angle_beta   90.00
_cell.angle_gamma   90.00
#
_symmetry.space_group_name_H-M   'P 1'
#
loop_
_entity.id
_entity.type
_entity.pdbx_description
1 polymer ?
#
loop_
_entity_poly.entity_id
_entity_poly.type
_entity_poly.pdbx_seq_one_letter_code
_entity_poly.pdbx_strand_id
1 'polypeptide(L)' 'MLSSKVVMVVRELDQGEASFAVVHMVFGASNASKLLSNVSTNHRHEAVATISYEAQARLSDPDYGCVSTILISRSDSLA' A
#
# COMPACT_ATOMS: atom_id res chain seq x y z
N MET A 1 -13.59 -16.27 -8.61
CA MET A 1 -12.67 -15.23 -9.11
C MET A 1 -12.94 -13.96 -8.30
N LEU A 2 -11.89 -13.28 -7.88
CA LEU A 2 -11.77 -12.33 -6.78
C LEU A 2 -12.99 -11.38 -6.54
N SER A 3 -13.76 -11.65 -5.47
CA SER A 3 -14.95 -10.88 -5.06
C SER A 3 -14.68 -9.82 -3.97
N SER A 4 -13.42 -9.47 -3.71
CA SER A 4 -13.07 -8.53 -2.65
C SER A 4 -13.12 -7.09 -3.18
N LYS A 5 -13.90 -6.21 -2.54
CA LYS A 5 -13.96 -4.76 -2.85
C LYS A 5 -12.58 -4.11 -3.04
N VAL A 6 -11.55 -4.59 -2.34
CA VAL A 6 -10.15 -4.16 -2.46
C VAL A 6 -9.59 -4.32 -3.88
N VAL A 7 -9.96 -5.39 -4.59
CA VAL A 7 -9.44 -5.68 -5.95
C VAL A 7 -9.90 -4.64 -6.95
N MET A 8 -11.13 -4.16 -6.80
CA MET A 8 -11.67 -3.13 -7.68
C MET A 8 -10.97 -1.79 -7.46
N VAL A 9 -10.67 -1.43 -6.20
CA VAL A 9 -10.05 -0.12 -5.91
C VAL A 9 -8.55 -0.11 -6.24
N VAL A 10 -7.83 -1.21 -6.03
CA VAL A 10 -6.38 -1.28 -6.34
C VAL A 10 -6.12 -1.41 -7.85
N ARG A 11 -7.10 -1.89 -8.63
CA ARG A 11 -7.01 -1.97 -10.10
C ARG A 11 -7.00 -0.64 -10.84
N GLU A 12 -7.31 0.47 -10.16
CA GLU A 12 -7.26 1.82 -10.74
C GLU A 12 -5.82 2.38 -10.84
N LEU A 13 -4.83 1.66 -10.30
CA LEU A 13 -3.40 1.99 -10.44
C LEU A 13 -2.83 1.35 -11.72
N ASP A 14 -1.84 2.02 -12.32
CA ASP A 14 -1.16 1.61 -13.57
C ASP A 14 -0.64 0.15 -13.55
N GLN A 15 -0.35 -0.38 -12.35
CA GLN A 15 0.07 -1.76 -12.10
C GLN A 15 -0.90 -2.52 -11.17
N GLY A 16 -2.20 -2.26 -11.27
CA GLY A 16 -3.19 -2.67 -10.28
C GLY A 16 -3.25 -4.17 -9.93
N GLU A 17 -2.87 -5.08 -10.85
CA GLU A 17 -2.81 -6.52 -10.54
C GLU A 17 -1.57 -6.91 -9.72
N ALA A 18 -0.39 -6.40 -10.09
CA ALA A 18 0.85 -6.63 -9.34
C ALA A 18 0.78 -5.97 -7.96
N SER A 19 0.26 -4.74 -7.91
CA SER A 19 0.00 -4.00 -6.68
C SER A 19 -0.97 -4.76 -5.76
N PHE A 20 -2.06 -5.31 -6.31
CA PHE A 20 -2.99 -6.12 -5.52
C PHE A 20 -2.33 -7.35 -4.91
N ALA A 21 -1.47 -8.07 -5.65
CA ALA A 21 -0.78 -9.25 -5.13
C ALA A 21 0.12 -8.90 -3.92
N VAL A 22 0.87 -7.80 -4.03
CA VAL A 22 1.76 -7.32 -2.96
C VAL A 22 0.95 -6.85 -1.74
N VAL A 23 -0.11 -6.05 -1.95
CA VAL A 23 -1.01 -5.62 -0.87
C VAL A 23 -1.68 -6.81 -0.20
N HIS A 24 -2.13 -7.80 -0.96
CA HIS A 24 -2.74 -9.00 -0.43
C HIS A 24 -1.75 -9.82 0.39
N MET A 25 -0.49 -9.93 -0.04
CA MET A 25 0.55 -10.65 0.69
C MET A 25 0.92 -9.96 2.01
N VAL A 26 1.03 -8.62 2.02
CA VAL A 26 1.48 -7.87 3.21
C VAL A 26 0.35 -7.62 4.20
N PHE A 27 -0.83 -7.23 3.72
CA PHE A 27 -1.96 -6.86 4.57
C PHE A 27 -3.05 -7.93 4.63
N GLY A 28 -3.22 -8.71 3.56
CA GLY A 28 -4.40 -9.55 3.37
C GLY A 28 -5.62 -8.75 2.92
N ALA A 29 -6.52 -9.41 2.18
CA ALA A 29 -7.74 -8.77 1.66
C ALA A 29 -8.61 -8.14 2.76
N SER A 30 -8.74 -8.81 3.91
CA SER A 30 -9.61 -8.37 5.00
C SER A 30 -9.08 -7.11 5.69
N ASN A 31 -7.78 -7.01 5.96
CA ASN A 31 -7.22 -5.84 6.62
C ASN A 31 -7.18 -4.65 5.66
N ALA A 32 -6.81 -4.87 4.39
CA ALA A 32 -6.89 -3.84 3.36
C ALA A 32 -8.33 -3.31 3.21
N SER A 33 -9.34 -4.19 3.22
CA SER A 33 -10.74 -3.78 3.15
C SER A 33 -11.18 -2.97 4.38
N LYS A 34 -10.72 -3.34 5.58
CA LYS A 34 -11.01 -2.60 6.82
C LYS A 34 -10.38 -1.20 6.80
N LEU A 35 -9.12 -1.09 6.38
CA LEU A 35 -8.43 0.19 6.24
C LEU A 35 -9.19 1.12 5.29
N LEU A 36 -9.55 0.64 4.11
CA LEU A 36 -10.30 1.45 3.12
C LEU A 36 -11.73 1.79 3.56
N SER A 37 -12.35 0.97 4.41
CA SER A 37 -13.69 1.25 4.95
C SER A 37 -13.67 2.39 5.98
N ASN A 38 -12.53 2.64 6.63
CA ASN A 38 -12.36 3.72 7.60
C ASN A 38 -11.97 5.05 6.94
N VAL A 39 -11.70 5.06 5.63
CA VAL A 39 -11.33 6.26 4.88
C VAL A 39 -12.55 6.81 4.14
N SER A 40 -12.72 8.13 4.17
CA SER A 40 -13.80 8.79 3.41
C SER A 40 -13.64 8.53 1.91
N THR A 41 -14.75 8.48 1.18
CA THR A 41 -14.75 8.19 -0.28
C THR A 41 -13.79 9.06 -1.07
N ASN A 42 -13.65 10.33 -0.68
CA ASN A 42 -12.84 11.32 -1.39
C ASN A 42 -11.34 11.04 -1.27
N HIS A 43 -10.90 10.35 -0.20
CA HIS A 43 -9.50 10.00 0.03
C HIS A 43 -9.18 8.53 -0.27
N ARG A 44 -10.14 7.74 -0.76
CA ARG A 44 -9.89 6.31 -1.00
C ARG A 44 -8.83 6.06 -2.06
N HIS A 45 -8.79 6.90 -3.09
CA HIS A 45 -7.77 6.78 -4.14
C HIS A 45 -6.36 6.98 -3.58
N GLU A 46 -6.16 8.06 -2.80
CA GLU A 46 -4.89 8.34 -2.11
C GLU A 46 -4.54 7.26 -1.08
N ALA A 47 -5.53 6.76 -0.34
CA ALA A 47 -5.33 5.68 0.62
C ALA A 47 -4.91 4.37 -0.07
N VAL A 48 -5.49 4.04 -1.22
CA VAL A 48 -5.07 2.89 -2.02
C VAL A 48 -3.64 3.05 -2.53
N ALA A 49 -3.27 4.23 -3.04
CA ALA A 49 -1.90 4.50 -3.44
C ALA A 49 -0.92 4.35 -2.26
N THR A 50 -1.29 4.87 -1.09
CA THR A 50 -0.48 4.79 0.14
C THR A 50 -0.30 3.35 0.63
N ILE A 51 -1.39 2.57 0.68
CA ILE A 51 -1.35 1.16 1.09
C ILE A 51 -0.50 0.34 0.11
N SER A 52 -0.61 0.64 -1.18
CA SER A 52 0.18 -0.02 -2.23
C SER A 52 1.68 0.28 -2.09
N TYR A 53 2.02 1.55 -1.86
CA TYR A 53 3.39 1.97 -1.58
C TYR A 53 3.95 1.28 -0.32
N GLU A 54 3.21 1.29 0.78
CA GLU A 54 3.62 0.66 2.04
C GLU A 54 3.84 -0.84 1.88
N ALA A 55 2.95 -1.52 1.15
CA ALA A 55 3.10 -2.95 0.86
C ALA A 55 4.38 -3.22 0.07
N GLN A 56 4.66 -2.41 -0.95
CA GLN A 56 5.86 -2.54 -1.76
C GLN A 56 7.14 -2.26 -0.95
N ALA A 57 7.09 -1.27 -0.05
CA ALA A 57 8.20 -0.95 0.83
C ALA A 57 8.49 -2.12 1.78
N ARG A 58 7.46 -2.74 2.39
CA ARG A 58 7.62 -3.94 3.24
C ARG A 58 8.08 -5.17 2.47
N LEU A 59 7.72 -5.30 1.19
CA LEU A 59 8.26 -6.36 0.35
C LEU A 59 9.76 -6.16 0.08
N SER A 60 10.19 -4.91 -0.06
CA SER A 60 11.57 -4.55 -0.38
C SER A 60 12.48 -4.54 0.87
N ASP A 61 11.93 -4.11 2.00
CA ASP A 61 12.57 -4.05 3.31
C ASP A 61 11.58 -4.60 4.36
N PRO A 62 11.64 -5.91 4.67
CA PRO A 62 10.66 -6.55 5.57
C PRO A 62 10.76 -6.07 7.02
N ASP A 63 11.91 -5.55 7.43
CA ASP A 63 12.14 -5.10 8.81
C ASP A 63 11.73 -3.64 9.02
N TYR A 64 12.07 -2.75 8.08
CA TYR A 64 11.84 -1.31 8.22
C TYR A 64 10.78 -0.75 7.27
N GLY A 65 10.49 -1.40 6.15
CA GLY A 65 9.51 -0.94 5.17
C GLY A 65 9.74 0.52 4.75
N CYS A 66 8.68 1.34 4.79
CA CYS A 66 8.77 2.75 4.43
C CYS A 66 9.65 3.60 5.38
N VAL A 67 9.93 3.10 6.59
CA VAL A 67 10.77 3.81 7.57
C VAL A 67 12.20 3.91 7.05
N SER A 68 12.67 2.88 6.31
CA SER A 68 13.96 2.88 5.64
C SER A 68 14.13 4.12 4.74
N THR A 69 13.11 4.43 3.93
CA THR A 69 13.08 5.61 3.07
C THR A 69 13.17 6.92 3.87
N ILE A 70 12.48 7.00 5.02
CA ILE A 70 12.52 8.18 5.90
C ILE A 70 13.92 8.37 6.48
N LEU A 71 14.57 7.28 6.90
CA LEU A 71 15.92 7.33 7.48
C LEU A 71 16.94 7.81 6.44
N ILE A 72 16.89 7.26 5.21
CA ILE A 72 17.77 7.67 4.11
C ILE A 72 17.56 9.16 3.77
N SER A 73 16.30 9.59 3.65
CA SER A 73 15.99 11.00 3.36
C SER A 73 16.49 11.96 4.45
N ARG A 74 16.53 11.52 5.72
CA ARG A 74 17.06 12.32 6.83
C ARG A 74 18.59 12.36 6.87
N SER A 75 19.28 11.30 6.45
CA SER A 75 20.74 11.30 6.39
C SER A 75 21.27 12.26 5.32
N ASP A 76 20.56 12.43 4.21
CA ASP A 76 20.97 13.36 3.14
C ASP A 76 20.87 14.83 3.55
N SER A 77 20.12 15.16 4.61
CA SER A 77 20.01 16.52 5.13
C SER A 77 21.15 16.88 6.12
N LEU A 78 22.03 15.93 6.45
CA LEU A 78 23.17 16.09 7.35
C LEU A 78 24.54 15.94 6.65
N ALA A 79 24.54 15.81 5.32
CA ALA A 79 25.74 15.81 4.47
C ALA A 79 25.86 17.14 3.71
#